data_AF-A0A960V6J2-F1
#
_entry.id   AF-A0A960V6J2-F1
#
_cell.length_a   1.000
_cell.length_b   1.000
_cell.length_c   1.000
_cell.angle_alpha   90.00
_cell.angle_beta   90.00
_cell.angle_gamma   90.00
#
_symmetry.space_group_name_H-M   'P 1'
#
loop_
_entity.id
_entity.type
_entity.pdbx_description
1 polymer ?
#
loop_
_entity_poly.entity_id
_entity_poly.type
_entity_poly.pdbx_seq_one_letter_code
_entity_poly.pdbx_strand_id
1 'polypeptide(L)' 'EIDEIRGANSRTMINTLLQRKLIKPQGYRPVPGRPTLYVTTRQFLSHFAISSLAELPTLEEVKELKFDDIK' A
#
# COMPACT_ATOMS: atom_id res chain seq x y z
N GLU A 1 0.56 8.89 -10.05
CA GLU A 1 1.20 8.34 -8.84
C GLU A 1 1.19 6.83 -8.74
N ILE A 2 0.18 6.12 -8.20
CA ILE A 2 0.32 4.65 -8.02
C ILE A 2 0.55 3.95 -9.38
N ASP A 3 -0.29 4.25 -10.38
CA ASP A 3 -0.16 3.70 -11.74
C ASP A 3 1.14 4.13 -12.43
N GLU A 4 1.62 5.33 -12.12
CA GLU A 4 2.83 5.93 -12.68
C GLU A 4 4.09 5.25 -12.13
N ILE A 5 4.15 5.04 -10.82
CA ILE A 5 5.23 4.30 -10.15
C ILE A 5 5.25 2.83 -10.62
N ARG A 6 4.07 2.23 -10.81
CA ARG A 6 3.95 0.84 -11.27
C ARG A 6 4.11 0.66 -12.78
N GLY A 7 4.03 1.74 -13.56
CA GLY A 7 4.00 1.70 -15.02
C GLY A 7 2.78 0.99 -15.62
N ALA A 8 1.73 0.73 -14.84
CA ALA A 8 0.55 -0.03 -15.26
C ALA A 8 -0.69 0.31 -14.42
N ASN A 9 -1.88 -0.03 -14.92
CA ASN A 9 -3.14 0.21 -14.22
C ASN A 9 -3.23 -0.59 -12.90
N SER A 10 -3.57 0.08 -11.79
CA SER A 10 -3.59 -0.50 -10.45
C SER A 10 -4.99 -0.70 -9.88
N ARG A 11 -6.06 -0.45 -10.66
CA ARG A 11 -7.44 -0.46 -10.15
C ARG A 11 -7.80 -1.79 -9.47
N THR A 12 -7.49 -2.91 -10.12
CA THR A 12 -7.78 -4.25 -9.57
C THR A 12 -7.05 -4.49 -8.26
N MET A 13 -5.76 -4.12 -8.18
CA MET A 13 -4.96 -4.28 -6.97
C MET A 13 -5.50 -3.41 -5.82
N ILE A 14 -5.82 -2.15 -6.10
CA ILE A 14 -6.40 -1.24 -5.10
C ILE A 14 -7.72 -1.81 -4.58
N ASN A 15 -8.59 -2.33 -5.46
CA ASN A 15 -9.83 -2.98 -5.05
C ASN A 15 -9.58 -4.19 -4.14
N THR A 16 -8.61 -5.05 -4.47
CA THR A 16 -8.25 -6.19 -3.62
C THR A 16 -7.78 -5.75 -2.24
N LEU A 17 -6.94 -4.70 -2.15
CA LEU A 17 -6.45 -4.17 -0.88
C LEU A 17 -7.57 -3.55 -0.04
N LEU A 18 -8.52 -2.87 -0.68
CA LEU A 18 -9.73 -2.33 -0.04
C LEU A 18 -10.63 -3.45 0.49
N GLN A 19 -10.89 -4.49 -0.31
CA GLN A 19 -11.70 -5.64 0.10
C GLN A 19 -11.11 -6.38 1.30
N ARG A 20 -9.77 -6.51 1.33
CA ARG A 20 -9.04 -7.09 2.47
C ARG A 20 -8.89 -6.12 3.65
N LYS A 21 -9.43 -4.91 3.55
CA LYS A 21 -9.33 -3.83 4.54
C LYS A 21 -7.90 -3.44 4.90
N LEU A 22 -6.91 -3.74 4.03
CA LEU A 22 -5.50 -3.39 4.26
C LEU A 22 -5.27 -1.89 4.03
N ILE A 23 -6.06 -1.27 3.16
CA ILE A 23 -6.08 0.18 2.94
C ILE A 23 -7.49 0.74 3.07
N LYS A 24 -7.60 2.05 3.23
CA LYS A 24 -8.86 2.79 3.22
C LYS A 24 -8.68 4.16 2.53
N PRO A 25 -9.75 4.76 1.99
CA PRO A 25 -9.70 6.14 1.51
C PRO A 25 -9.50 7.12 2.67
N GLN A 26 -8.73 8.19 2.43
CA GLN A 26 -8.42 9.27 3.35
C GLN A 26 -8.57 10.62 2.63
N GLY A 27 -9.78 10.91 2.19
CA GLY A 27 -10.10 12.12 1.45
C GLY A 27 -9.53 12.14 0.03
N TYR A 28 -9.36 13.34 -0.48
CA TYR A 28 -9.01 13.60 -1.88
C TYR A 28 -7.91 14.64 -1.94
N ARG A 29 -7.00 14.50 -2.91
CA ARG A 29 -5.98 15.53 -3.14
C ARG A 29 -6.61 16.77 -3.79
N PRO A 30 -6.25 18.00 -3.37
CA PRO A 30 -6.78 19.24 -3.95
C PRO A 30 -6.08 19.61 -5.28
N VAL A 31 -6.10 18.70 -6.24
CA VAL A 31 -5.59 18.91 -7.62
C VAL A 31 -6.71 18.62 -8.63
N PRO A 32 -6.58 19.05 -9.91
CA PRO A 32 -7.55 18.68 -10.94
C PRO A 32 -7.81 17.17 -11.00
N GLY A 33 -9.07 16.78 -11.12
CA GLY A 33 -9.51 15.37 -11.04
C GLY A 33 -9.71 14.82 -9.62
N ARG A 34 -9.28 15.55 -8.58
CA ARG A 34 -9.47 15.22 -7.15
C ARG A 34 -9.28 13.73 -6.84
N PRO A 35 -8.10 13.15 -7.12
CA PRO A 35 -7.88 11.73 -6.92
C PRO A 35 -8.00 11.36 -5.44
N THR A 36 -8.59 10.20 -5.17
CA THR A 36 -8.71 9.61 -3.83
C THR A 36 -7.33 9.33 -3.26
N LEU A 37 -7.09 9.76 -2.01
CA LEU A 37 -5.91 9.38 -1.25
C LEU A 37 -6.21 8.09 -0.48
N TYR A 38 -5.24 7.19 -0.42
CA TYR A 38 -5.36 5.93 0.34
C TYR A 38 -4.33 5.90 1.46
N VAL A 39 -4.72 5.31 2.59
CA VAL A 39 -3.84 5.07 3.74
C VAL A 39 -3.99 3.63 4.21
N THR A 40 -2.97 3.10 4.89
CA THR A 40 -3.03 1.80 5.54
C THR A 40 -3.97 1.81 6.74
N THR A 41 -4.41 0.63 7.17
CA THR A 41 -5.30 0.46 8.31
C THR A 41 -4.61 -0.26 9.47
N ARG A 42 -5.31 -0.44 10.60
CA ARG A 42 -4.83 -1.35 11.65
C ARG A 42 -4.75 -2.80 11.18
N GLN A 43 -5.64 -3.22 10.27
CA GLN A 43 -5.61 -4.57 9.69
C GLN A 43 -4.30 -4.83 8.92
N PHE A 44 -3.75 -3.80 8.27
CA PHE A 44 -2.44 -3.89 7.63
C PHE A 44 -1.36 -4.23 8.65
N LEU A 45 -1.29 -3.51 9.78
CA LEU A 45 -0.33 -3.77 10.85
C LEU A 45 -0.44 -5.21 11.37
N SER A 46 -1.67 -5.66 11.66
CA SER A 46 -1.92 -7.04 12.10
C SER A 46 -1.57 -8.09 11.04
N HIS A 47 -1.79 -7.80 9.75
CA HIS A 47 -1.48 -8.72 8.67
C HIS A 47 0.04 -8.94 8.51
N PHE A 48 0.83 -7.89 8.72
CA PHE A 48 2.30 -7.93 8.66
C PHE A 48 2.96 -8.19 10.02
N ALA A 49 2.17 -8.46 11.07
CA ALA A 49 2.66 -8.71 12.43
C ALA A 49 3.57 -7.60 13.00
N ILE A 50 3.31 -6.35 12.63
CA ILE A 50 4.02 -5.16 13.13
C ILE A 50 3.11 -4.32 14.03
N SER A 51 3.67 -3.62 14.99
CA SER A 51 2.90 -2.78 15.92
C SER A 51 2.73 -1.34 15.42
N SER A 52 3.60 -0.89 14.53
CA SER A 52 3.62 0.46 13.98
C SER A 52 4.22 0.51 12.56
N LEU A 53 3.96 1.59 11.82
CA LEU A 53 4.60 1.81 10.50
C LEU A 53 6.11 2.08 10.60
N ALA A 54 6.63 2.38 11.80
CA ALA A 54 8.06 2.59 12.02
C ALA A 54 8.86 1.27 11.98
N GLU A 55 8.19 0.13 12.12
CA GLU A 55 8.79 -1.21 12.00
C GLU A 55 8.86 -1.71 10.54
N LEU A 56 8.37 -0.92 9.58
CA LEU A 56 8.53 -1.27 8.18
C LEU A 56 10.03 -1.25 7.81
N PRO A 57 10.50 -2.23 7.04
CA PRO A 57 11.85 -2.22 6.53
C PRO A 57 12.06 -0.96 5.69
N THR A 58 13.28 -0.45 5.73
CA THR A 58 13.76 0.63 4.87
C THR A 58 13.71 0.21 3.41
N LEU A 59 13.72 1.20 2.50
CA LEU A 59 13.73 0.91 1.07
C LEU A 59 14.98 0.15 0.62
N GLU A 60 16.09 0.28 1.34
CA GLU A 60 17.32 -0.46 1.07
C GLU A 60 17.14 -1.94 1.46
N GLU A 61 16.65 -2.21 2.67
CA GLU A 61 16.34 -3.57 3.12
C GLU A 61 15.30 -4.26 2.22
N VAL A 62 14.27 -3.52 1.75
CA VAL A 62 13.25 -4.07 0.83
C VAL A 62 13.85 -4.53 -0.50
N LYS A 63 14.90 -3.88 -1.00
CA LYS A 63 15.59 -4.33 -2.24
C LYS A 63 16.37 -5.62 -2.02
N GLU A 64 16.81 -5.87 -0.80
CA GLU A 64 17.55 -7.08 -0.42
C GLU A 64 16.62 -8.25 -0.08
N LEU A 65 15.34 -7.98 0.22
CA LEU A 65 14.33 -9.03 0.43
C LEU A 65 14.13 -9.86 -0.85
N LYS A 66 14.46 -11.15 -0.74
CA LYS A 66 14.14 -12.14 -1.77
C LYS A 66 12.68 -12.56 -1.60
N PHE A 67 11.81 -12.01 -2.44
CA PHE A 67 10.37 -12.36 -2.44
C PHE A 67 10.11 -13.82 -2.83
N ASP A 68 11.12 -14.54 -3.33
CA ASP A 68 11.07 -15.95 -3.71
C ASP A 68 10.92 -16.91 -2.52
N ASP A 69 11.19 -16.44 -1.29
CA ASP A 69 11.10 -17.25 -0.07
C ASP A 69 9.71 -17.20 0.60
N ILE A 70 8.78 -16.38 0.09
CA ILE A 70 7.40 -16.28 0.57
C ILE A 70 6.54 -17.28 -0.21
N LYS A 71 6.56 -18.55 0.21
CA LYS A 71 5.65 -19.61 -0.28
C LYS A 71 4.28 -19.55 0.40
#